data_AF-A0A8J3ZD16-F1
#
_entry.id   AF-A0A8J3ZD16-F1
#
_cell.length_a   1.000
_cell.length_b   1.000
_cell.length_c   1.000
_cell.angle_alpha   90.00
_cell.angle_beta   90.00
_cell.angle_gamma   90.00
#
_symmetry.space_group_name_H-M   'P 1'
#
loop_
_entity.id
_entity.type
_entity.pdbx_description
1 polymer ?
#
loop_
_entity_poly.entity_id
_entity_poly.type
_entity_poly.pdbx_seq_one_letter_code
_entity_poly.pdbx_strand_id
1 'polypeptide(L)'
;MSDVDAARERLGEQLADLTEALVAGAPVPAGFDPRLFAVARSSLLNKRAGEVANAWPRLAAALGPQWRDTFREWAADRPPRGSLCDGFDFARYLAVTGGIPPGPARAAALAELATREGHWRYTGDRPPRPRRLPAFARRWVGRAKTRILTA
;
A
#
# COMPACT_ATOMS: atom_id res chain seq x y z
N MET A 1 15.24 -15.28 -37.22
CA MET A 1 14.59 -15.69 -35.96
C MET A 1 14.38 -17.19 -36.06
N SER A 2 14.96 -17.99 -35.16
CA SER A 2 14.72 -19.44 -35.20
C SER A 2 13.31 -19.75 -34.70
N ASP A 3 12.72 -20.88 -35.10
CA ASP A 3 11.42 -21.34 -34.58
C ASP A 3 11.43 -21.47 -33.05
N VAL A 4 12.59 -21.82 -32.47
CA VAL A 4 12.82 -21.88 -31.02
C VAL A 4 12.74 -20.48 -30.38
N ASP A 5 13.28 -19.44 -31.01
CA ASP A 5 13.19 -18.06 -30.49
C ASP A 5 11.74 -17.59 -30.49
N ALA A 6 11.00 -17.86 -31.57
CA ALA A 6 9.59 -17.53 -31.66
C ALA A 6 8.74 -18.31 -30.62
N ALA A 7 9.08 -19.57 -30.35
CA ALA A 7 8.43 -20.35 -29.30
C ALA A 7 8.73 -19.82 -27.89
N ARG A 8 9.98 -19.39 -27.64
CA ARG A 8 10.37 -18.76 -26.36
C ARG A 8 9.65 -17.42 -26.15
N GLU A 9 9.50 -16.61 -27.18
CA GLU A 9 8.80 -15.33 -27.12
C GLU A 9 7.32 -15.53 -26.73
N ARG A 10 6.61 -16.44 -27.42
CA ARG A 10 5.21 -16.79 -27.07
C ARG A 10 5.06 -17.29 -25.64
N LEU A 11 5.99 -18.11 -25.15
CA LEU A 11 5.97 -18.57 -23.76
C LEU A 11 6.21 -17.41 -22.78
N GLY A 12 7.11 -16.48 -23.11
CA GLY A 12 7.36 -15.29 -22.32
C GLY A 12 6.11 -14.42 -22.17
N GLU A 13 5.37 -14.21 -23.25
CA GLU A 13 4.09 -13.50 -23.24
C GLU A 13 3.06 -14.21 -22.36
N GLN A 14 2.88 -15.53 -22.50
CA GLN A 14 1.97 -16.30 -21.66
C GLN A 14 2.32 -16.25 -20.17
N LEU A 15 3.61 -16.24 -19.82
CA LEU A 15 4.07 -16.10 -18.44
C LEU A 15 3.86 -14.68 -17.89
N ALA A 16 3.97 -13.66 -18.73
CA ALA A 16 3.65 -12.29 -18.36
C ALA A 16 2.16 -12.15 -18.06
N ASP A 17 1.29 -12.66 -18.94
CA ASP A 17 -0.17 -12.67 -18.75
C ASP A 17 -0.56 -13.44 -17.49
N LEU A 18 0.05 -14.61 -17.26
CA LEU A 18 -0.17 -15.40 -16.04
C LEU A 18 0.22 -14.62 -14.79
N THR A 19 1.38 -13.98 -14.82
CA THR A 19 1.88 -13.19 -13.68
C THR A 19 0.95 -12.02 -13.39
N GLU A 20 0.54 -11.29 -14.44
CA GLU A 20 -0.41 -10.20 -14.31
C GLU A 20 -1.74 -10.68 -13.72
N ALA A 21 -2.30 -11.78 -14.25
CA ALA A 21 -3.55 -12.33 -13.73
C ALA A 21 -3.46 -12.71 -12.25
N LEU A 22 -2.34 -13.30 -11.82
CA LEU A 22 -2.14 -13.71 -10.43
C LEU A 22 -2.01 -12.53 -9.46
N VAL A 23 -1.42 -11.41 -9.88
CA VAL A 23 -1.07 -10.30 -8.97
C VAL A 23 -1.96 -9.06 -9.11
N ALA A 24 -2.60 -8.88 -10.27
CA ALA A 24 -3.44 -7.72 -10.59
C ALA A 24 -4.94 -8.06 -10.66
N GLY A 25 -5.30 -9.34 -10.57
CA GLY A 25 -6.70 -9.77 -10.57
C GLY A 25 -7.35 -9.89 -11.94
N ALA A 26 -6.56 -10.04 -13.00
CA ALA A 26 -7.09 -10.34 -14.33
C ALA A 26 -7.76 -11.73 -14.36
N PRO A 27 -8.62 -12.01 -15.36
CA PRO A 27 -9.24 -13.32 -15.53
C PRO A 27 -8.22 -14.45 -15.64
N VAL A 28 -8.63 -15.67 -15.26
CA VAL A 28 -7.78 -16.87 -15.37
C VAL A 28 -7.44 -17.10 -16.86
N PRO A 29 -6.15 -17.15 -17.24
CA PRO A 29 -5.77 -17.42 -18.62
C PRO A 29 -6.24 -18.82 -19.07
N ALA A 30 -6.52 -18.97 -20.37
CA ALA A 30 -6.97 -20.24 -20.91
C ALA A 30 -5.94 -21.36 -20.66
N GLY A 31 -6.43 -22.58 -20.37
CA GLY A 31 -5.58 -23.75 -20.11
C GLY A 31 -5.09 -23.89 -18.67
N PHE A 32 -5.39 -22.95 -17.78
CA PHE A 32 -5.11 -23.08 -16.35
C PHE A 32 -6.33 -23.58 -15.57
N ASP A 33 -6.08 -24.44 -14.58
CA ASP A 33 -7.12 -24.89 -13.65
C ASP A 33 -7.55 -23.71 -12.75
N PRO A 34 -8.85 -23.29 -12.78
CA PRO A 34 -9.32 -22.15 -12.00
C PRO A 34 -9.19 -22.32 -10.49
N ARG A 35 -9.26 -23.55 -9.98
CA ARG A 35 -9.14 -23.85 -8.54
C ARG A 35 -7.70 -23.69 -8.08
N LEU A 36 -6.75 -24.28 -8.81
CA LEU A 36 -5.32 -24.13 -8.48
C LEU A 36 -4.89 -22.67 -8.61
N PHE A 37 -5.41 -21.96 -9.61
CA PHE A 37 -5.18 -20.53 -9.78
C PHE A 37 -5.68 -19.71 -8.58
N ALA A 38 -6.89 -20.00 -8.09
CA ALA A 38 -7.44 -19.32 -6.92
C ALA A 38 -6.62 -19.57 -5.64
N VAL A 39 -6.06 -20.78 -5.47
CA VAL A 39 -5.15 -21.11 -4.36
C VAL A 39 -3.85 -20.32 -4.45
N ALA A 40 -3.25 -20.24 -5.65
CA ALA A 40 -2.04 -19.46 -5.88
C ALA A 40 -2.27 -17.96 -5.61
N ARG A 41 -3.36 -17.38 -6.15
CA ARG A 41 -3.75 -15.98 -5.91
C ARG A 41 -3.94 -15.70 -4.42
N SER A 42 -4.65 -16.57 -3.71
CA SER A 42 -4.85 -16.45 -2.26
C SER A 42 -3.53 -16.49 -1.49
N SER A 43 -2.62 -17.37 -1.88
CA SER A 43 -1.29 -17.49 -1.25
C SER A 43 -0.43 -16.24 -1.46
N LEU A 44 -0.49 -15.64 -2.64
CA LEU A 44 0.19 -14.38 -2.94
C LEU A 44 -0.39 -13.20 -2.15
N LEU A 45 -1.72 -13.10 -2.06
CA LEU A 45 -2.37 -12.08 -1.24
C LEU A 45 -2.02 -12.26 0.25
N ASN A 46 -1.89 -13.49 0.73
CA ASN A 46 -1.45 -13.79 2.11
C ASN A 46 -0.03 -13.29 2.37
N LYS A 47 0.88 -13.57 1.43
CA LYS A 47 2.26 -13.11 1.51
C LYS A 47 2.31 -11.59 1.55
N ARG A 48 1.61 -10.93 0.63
CA ARG A 48 1.51 -9.46 0.56
C ARG A 48 0.97 -8.87 1.86
N ALA A 49 -0.11 -9.45 2.43
CA ALA A 49 -0.66 -9.01 3.71
C ALA A 49 0.35 -9.12 4.85
N GLY A 50 1.18 -10.17 4.87
CA GLY A 50 2.24 -10.33 5.86
C GLY A 50 3.35 -9.30 5.71
N GLU A 51 3.81 -9.06 4.48
CA GLU A 51 4.84 -8.05 4.19
C GLU A 51 4.36 -6.64 4.55
N VAL A 52 3.11 -6.30 4.24
CA VAL A 52 2.52 -5.01 4.62
C VAL A 52 2.34 -4.91 6.13
N ALA A 53 1.95 -5.98 6.84
CA ALA A 53 1.85 -5.95 8.30
C ALA A 53 3.20 -5.66 8.96
N ASN A 54 4.26 -6.30 8.47
CA ASN A 54 5.61 -6.03 8.93
C ASN A 54 6.02 -4.59 8.63
N ALA A 55 5.67 -4.10 7.45
CA ALA A 55 5.95 -2.74 7.06
C ALA A 55 5.05 -1.72 7.76
N TRP A 56 3.88 -2.05 8.30
CA TRP A 56 2.87 -1.15 8.90
C TRP A 56 2.24 -1.74 10.18
N PRO A 57 3.04 -1.93 11.24
CA PRO A 57 2.65 -2.74 12.39
C PRO A 57 1.51 -2.15 13.23
N ARG A 58 1.39 -0.82 13.36
CA ARG A 58 0.31 -0.22 14.18
C ARG A 58 -1.02 -0.28 13.44
N LEU A 59 -1.00 -0.07 12.12
CA LEU A 59 -2.15 -0.29 11.28
C LEU A 59 -2.64 -1.75 11.37
N ALA A 60 -1.73 -2.72 11.24
CA ALA A 60 -2.07 -4.13 11.34
C ALA A 60 -2.64 -4.49 12.71
N ALA A 61 -2.03 -4.00 13.80
CA ALA A 61 -2.54 -4.19 15.15
C ALA A 61 -3.95 -3.60 15.35
N ALA A 62 -4.28 -2.49 14.69
CA ALA A 62 -5.58 -1.85 14.82
C ALA A 62 -6.73 -2.65 14.17
N LEU A 63 -6.44 -3.43 13.12
CA LEU A 63 -7.39 -4.37 12.52
C LEU A 63 -7.38 -5.73 13.23
N GLY A 64 -6.29 -6.07 13.91
CA GLY A 64 -6.18 -7.30 14.70
C GLY A 64 -6.49 -8.55 13.87
N PRO A 65 -7.39 -9.44 14.33
CA PRO A 65 -7.76 -10.65 13.60
C PRO A 65 -8.30 -10.39 12.18
N GLN A 66 -8.90 -9.22 11.94
CA GLN A 66 -9.50 -8.86 10.66
C GLN A 66 -8.46 -8.44 9.61
N TRP A 67 -7.21 -8.18 10.03
CA TRP A 67 -6.14 -7.67 9.16
C TRP A 67 -6.05 -8.39 7.82
N ARG A 68 -5.94 -9.72 7.85
CA ARG A 68 -5.68 -10.50 6.64
C ARG A 68 -6.86 -10.41 5.69
N ASP A 69 -8.07 -10.58 6.17
CA ASP A 69 -9.27 -10.62 5.32
C ASP A 69 -9.56 -9.24 4.74
N THR A 70 -9.54 -8.19 5.56
CA THR A 70 -9.75 -6.81 5.08
C THR A 70 -8.68 -6.38 4.09
N PHE A 71 -7.41 -6.75 4.32
CA PHE A 71 -6.34 -6.44 3.39
C PHE A 71 -6.48 -7.20 2.06
N ARG A 72 -6.79 -8.50 2.10
CA ARG A 72 -6.96 -9.32 0.88
C ARG A 72 -8.09 -8.81 0.01
N GLU A 73 -9.23 -8.47 0.63
CA GLU A 73 -10.38 -7.90 -0.06
C GLU A 73 -10.01 -6.59 -0.75
N TRP A 74 -9.32 -5.71 -0.03
CA TRP A 74 -8.82 -4.47 -0.62
C TRP A 74 -7.76 -4.72 -1.72
N ALA A 75 -6.89 -5.72 -1.56
CA ALA A 75 -5.78 -5.96 -2.47
C ALA A 75 -6.13 -6.78 -3.71
N ALA A 76 -7.28 -7.47 -3.72
CA ALA A 76 -7.61 -8.49 -4.72
C ALA A 76 -7.41 -8.02 -6.16
N ASP A 77 -7.93 -6.84 -6.51
CA ASP A 77 -7.92 -6.31 -7.88
C ASP A 77 -6.94 -5.13 -8.03
N ARG A 78 -5.90 -5.10 -7.21
CA ARG A 78 -4.90 -4.03 -7.18
C ARG A 78 -3.50 -4.61 -7.35
N PRO A 79 -2.77 -4.27 -8.43
CA PRO A 79 -1.37 -4.68 -8.57
C PRO A 79 -0.53 -4.28 -7.34
N PRO A 80 0.42 -5.12 -6.90
CA PRO A 80 1.32 -4.77 -5.81
C PRO A 80 2.23 -3.61 -6.19
N ARG A 81 2.36 -2.62 -5.29
CA ARG A 81 3.31 -1.50 -5.43
C ARG A 81 4.45 -1.55 -4.41
N GLY A 82 4.58 -2.67 -3.72
CA GLY A 82 5.50 -2.86 -2.60
C GLY A 82 4.85 -2.46 -1.26
N SER A 83 5.35 -3.04 -0.18
CA SER A 83 4.67 -3.04 1.11
C SER A 83 4.47 -1.65 1.72
N LEU A 84 5.41 -0.72 1.46
CA LEU A 84 5.31 0.65 1.92
C LEU A 84 4.18 1.41 1.21
N CYS A 85 4.13 1.33 -0.13
CA CYS A 85 3.09 1.95 -0.96
C CYS A 85 1.71 1.38 -0.64
N ASP A 86 1.61 0.04 -0.60
CA ASP A 86 0.36 -0.64 -0.32
C ASP A 86 -0.22 -0.25 1.04
N GLY A 87 0.62 -0.15 2.08
CA GLY A 87 0.14 0.29 3.38
C GLY A 87 -0.24 1.78 3.44
N PHE A 88 0.37 2.66 2.63
CA PHE A 88 -0.10 4.04 2.51
C PHE A 88 -1.52 4.09 1.93
N ASP A 89 -1.72 3.42 0.80
CA ASP A 89 -3.00 3.44 0.09
C ASP A 89 -4.09 2.75 0.91
N PHE A 90 -3.77 1.65 1.58
CA PHE A 90 -4.70 0.95 2.45
C PHE A 90 -5.05 1.77 3.70
N ALA A 91 -4.08 2.38 4.37
CA ALA A 91 -4.34 3.24 5.52
C ALA A 91 -5.23 4.43 5.16
N ARG A 92 -4.99 5.07 4.00
CA ARG A 92 -5.82 6.16 3.48
C ARG A 92 -7.23 5.69 3.15
N TYR A 93 -7.35 4.54 2.47
CA TYR A 93 -8.63 3.92 2.18
C TYR A 93 -9.45 3.71 3.47
N LEU A 94 -8.86 3.09 4.50
CA LEU A 94 -9.54 2.84 5.77
C LEU A 94 -9.86 4.12 6.56
N ALA A 95 -9.02 5.15 6.46
CA ALA A 95 -9.29 6.44 7.09
C ALA A 95 -10.51 7.13 6.48
N VAL A 96 -10.66 7.06 5.15
CA VAL A 96 -11.80 7.64 4.42
C VAL A 96 -13.07 6.83 4.61
N THR A 97 -13.00 5.50 4.53
CA THR A 97 -14.18 4.62 4.67
C THR A 97 -14.57 4.36 6.12
N GLY A 98 -13.73 4.76 7.08
CA GLY A 98 -13.94 4.49 8.49
C GLY A 98 -13.63 3.04 8.91
N GLY A 99 -13.01 2.23 8.04
CA GLY A 99 -12.76 0.80 8.25
C GLY A 99 -11.79 0.41 9.37
N ILE A 100 -11.19 1.37 10.09
CA ILE A 100 -10.42 1.09 11.32
C ILE A 100 -11.39 1.05 12.51
N PRO A 101 -11.51 -0.05 13.27
CA PRO A 101 -12.39 -0.12 14.43
C PRO A 101 -12.14 1.04 15.44
N PRO A 102 -13.18 1.60 16.08
CA PRO A 102 -12.98 2.66 17.07
C PRO A 102 -12.20 2.13 18.29
N GLY A 103 -11.39 2.99 18.90
CA GLY A 103 -10.61 2.67 20.09
C GLY A 103 -9.18 3.19 20.06
N PRO A 104 -8.36 2.89 21.08
CA PRO A 104 -7.00 3.40 21.21
C PRO A 104 -6.08 2.96 20.05
N ALA A 105 -6.29 1.76 19.51
CA ALA A 105 -5.52 1.25 18.38
C ALA A 105 -5.74 2.07 17.10
N ARG A 106 -6.94 2.67 16.91
CA ARG A 106 -7.23 3.56 15.79
C ARG A 106 -6.34 4.79 15.80
N ALA A 107 -6.18 5.43 16.96
CA ALA A 107 -5.32 6.59 17.09
C ALA A 107 -3.86 6.24 16.74
N ALA A 108 -3.38 5.07 17.16
CA ALA A 108 -2.04 4.59 16.84
C ALA A 108 -1.82 4.34 15.34
N ALA A 109 -2.81 3.77 14.65
CA ALA A 109 -2.78 3.55 13.19
C ALA A 109 -2.79 4.88 12.42
N LEU A 110 -3.66 5.82 12.80
CA LEU A 110 -3.70 7.15 12.19
C LEU A 110 -2.42 7.95 12.45
N ALA A 111 -1.84 7.83 13.65
CA ALA A 111 -0.55 8.43 13.97
C ALA A 111 0.59 7.83 13.12
N GLU A 112 0.61 6.52 12.91
CA GLU A 112 1.58 5.88 12.00
C GLU A 112 1.49 6.45 10.58
N LEU A 113 0.28 6.58 10.03
CA LEU A 113 0.05 7.20 8.73
C LEU A 113 0.57 8.66 8.71
N ALA A 114 0.18 9.47 9.69
CA ALA A 114 0.59 10.87 9.77
C ALA A 114 2.12 11.04 9.88
N THR A 115 2.78 10.22 10.70
CA THR A 115 4.25 10.20 10.81
C THR A 115 4.87 9.89 9.45
N ARG A 116 4.38 8.88 8.74
CA ARG A 116 4.93 8.50 7.44
C ARG A 116 4.69 9.56 6.36
N GLU A 117 3.54 10.20 6.32
CA GLU A 117 3.27 11.33 5.40
C GLU A 117 4.12 12.57 5.73
N GLY A 118 4.51 12.72 7.00
CA GLY A 118 5.47 13.70 7.47
C GLY A 118 6.91 13.43 6.99
N HIS A 119 7.28 12.16 6.79
CA HIS A 119 8.62 11.75 6.33
C HIS A 119 8.71 11.50 4.82
N TRP A 120 7.61 11.13 4.16
CA TRP A 120 7.59 10.71 2.77
C TRP A 120 6.61 11.54 1.95
N ARG A 121 7.00 11.91 0.73
CA ARG A 121 6.07 12.38 -0.30
C ARG A 121 5.64 11.18 -1.12
N TYR A 122 4.37 10.82 -0.99
CA TYR A 122 3.76 9.74 -1.75
C TYR A 122 2.34 10.12 -2.18
N THR A 123 2.13 10.16 -3.49
CA THR A 123 0.90 10.59 -4.17
C THR A 123 0.08 9.43 -4.75
N GLY A 124 0.54 8.18 -4.62
CA GLY A 124 -0.15 6.99 -5.13
C GLY A 124 0.41 6.47 -6.47
N ASP A 125 0.96 7.36 -7.30
CA ASP A 125 1.39 7.10 -8.68
C ASP A 125 2.92 6.89 -8.84
N ARG A 126 3.72 7.29 -7.85
CA ARG A 126 5.19 7.28 -7.89
C ARG A 126 5.79 6.67 -6.64
N PRO A 127 7.01 6.10 -6.70
CA PRO A 127 7.66 5.57 -5.50
C PRO A 127 7.79 6.66 -4.40
N PRO A 128 7.57 6.32 -3.12
CA PRO A 128 7.72 7.25 -2.01
C PRO A 128 9.11 7.88 -2.01
N ARG A 129 9.17 9.22 -1.96
CA ARG A 129 10.45 9.94 -1.85
C ARG A 129 10.61 10.54 -0.46
N PRO A 130 11.80 10.45 0.17
CA PRO A 130 12.02 11.03 1.48
C PRO A 130 11.88 12.56 1.39
N ARG A 131 11.21 13.16 2.37
CA ARG A 131 11.12 14.62 2.48
C ARG A 131 12.43 15.13 3.06
N ARG A 132 13.06 16.09 2.36
CA ARG A 132 14.29 16.76 2.84
C ARG A 132 14.08 17.58 4.12
N LEU A 133 12.84 17.97 4.41
CA LEU A 133 12.42 18.62 5.66
C LEU A 133 11.05 18.06 6.06
N PRO A 134 10.85 17.60 7.30
CA PRO A 134 9.54 17.15 7.78
C PRO A 134 8.53 18.31 7.72
N ALA A 135 7.25 18.01 7.55
CA ALA A 135 6.17 18.99 7.32
C ALA A 135 5.90 19.98 8.48
N PHE A 136 6.78 20.07 9.48
CA PHE A 136 6.68 21.00 10.61
C PHE A 136 7.11 22.46 10.29
N ALA A 137 7.63 22.74 9.09
CA ALA A 137 8.18 24.06 8.75
C ALA A 137 7.15 25.13 8.32
N ARG A 138 5.84 24.98 8.61
CA ARG A 138 4.81 25.97 8.24
C ARG A 138 3.92 26.45 9.39
N ARG A 139 4.47 26.56 10.61
CA ARG A 139 3.79 27.28 11.71
C ARG A 139 4.72 28.05 12.64
N TRP A 140 5.75 28.70 12.11
CA TRP A 140 6.53 29.70 12.84
C TRP A 140 7.04 30.78 11.87
N VAL A 141 6.16 31.72 11.51
CA VAL A 141 6.59 33.09 11.22
C VAL A 141 6.01 33.91 12.35
N GLY A 142 6.87 34.19 13.34
CA GLY A 142 6.54 34.97 14.50
C GLY A 142 6.14 36.37 14.11
N ARG A 143 5.02 36.83 14.67
CA ARG A 143 4.71 38.26 14.75
C ARG A 143 5.25 38.73 16.10
N ALA A 144 6.44 39.34 16.10
CA ALA A 144 6.99 40.06 17.24
C ALA A 144 7.51 41.43 16.80
N LYS A 145 7.41 42.38 17.74
CA LYS A 145 7.68 43.84 17.71
C LYS A 145 6.47 44.68 17.27
N THR A 146 6.06 45.69 18.04
CA THR A 146 6.93 46.67 18.73
C THR A 146 6.37 47.14 20.08
N ARG A 147 7.26 47.26 21.07
CA ARG A 147 7.12 48.05 22.31
C ARG A 147 7.94 49.34 22.12
N ILE A 148 7.36 50.52 22.37
CA ILE A 148 8.02 51.80 22.71
C ILE A 148 6.99 52.57 23.57
N LEU A 149 7.12 52.58 24.90
CA LEU A 149 7.70 53.62 25.78
C LEU A 149 6.85 54.90 25.96
N THR A 150 6.41 55.09 27.21
CA THR A 150 6.44 56.31 28.06
C THR A 150 6.01 57.66 27.49
N ALA A 151 4.88 58.19 28.01
CA ALA A 151 4.77 59.48 28.72
C ALA A 151 3.37 59.56 29.36
#